data_AF-A0A0K2LB95-F1
#
_entry.id   AF-A0A0K2LB95-F1
#
_cell.length_a   1.000
_cell.length_b   1.000
_cell.length_c   1.000
_cell.angle_alpha   90.00
_cell.angle_beta   90.00
_cell.angle_gamma   90.00
#
_symmetry.space_group_name_H-M   'P 1'
#
loop_
_entity.id
_entity.type
_entity.pdbx_description
1 polymer ?
#
loop_
_entity_poly.entity_id
_entity_poly.type
_entity_poly.pdbx_seq_one_letter_code
_entity_poly.pdbx_strand_id
1 'polypeptide(L)'
;MTDENNSKPFYKRNWFWITIFSIFIIVSATTYIANFSFYKDQADKATTTQSKNLTEKKMDSDPSLVDKYNSIKTGKKGFSKDKIVELLGQPTTTQQLDVNNPITTLIWKGTDNQNVTIQITFEKNKSTSKSIQGLDIDRKKMLTSKDLNKLQVGDSYKRVINTLGDPDDYSDTNGIKTLTYESDLSEIDQTSDAMIRIEISNNQIINKEQQNLK
;
A
#
# COMPACT_ATOMS: atom_id res chain seq x y z
N MET A 1 28.60 -40.84 -3.59
CA MET A 1 28.91 -39.58 -4.30
C MET A 1 27.59 -38.89 -4.57
N THR A 2 27.47 -37.71 -3.99
CA THR A 2 26.37 -36.72 -3.92
C THR A 2 25.21 -36.83 -4.91
N ASP A 3 24.00 -37.01 -4.35
CA ASP A 3 22.71 -36.69 -4.96
C ASP A 3 22.53 -35.17 -5.02
N GLU A 4 22.53 -34.60 -6.22
CA GLU A 4 22.16 -33.21 -6.45
C GLU A 4 20.63 -33.06 -6.40
N ASN A 5 20.14 -32.47 -5.31
CA ASN A 5 18.73 -32.11 -5.14
C ASN A 5 18.37 -30.95 -6.07
N ASN A 6 17.91 -31.28 -7.28
CA ASN A 6 17.49 -30.32 -8.30
C ASN A 6 16.07 -29.81 -8.00
N SER A 7 15.92 -29.07 -6.91
CA SER A 7 14.65 -28.42 -6.58
C SER A 7 14.40 -27.29 -7.58
N LYS A 8 13.35 -27.42 -8.41
CA LYS A 8 12.92 -26.35 -9.33
C LYS A 8 12.82 -25.02 -8.57
N PRO A 9 13.38 -23.92 -9.11
CA PRO A 9 13.30 -22.64 -8.43
C PRO A 9 11.84 -22.24 -8.24
N PHE A 10 11.56 -21.59 -7.09
CA PHE A 10 10.21 -21.39 -6.56
C PHE A 10 9.22 -20.75 -7.55
N TYR A 11 9.70 -19.89 -8.45
CA TYR A 11 8.90 -19.19 -9.47
C TYR A 11 8.42 -20.05 -10.65
N LYS A 12 8.90 -21.31 -10.76
CA LYS A 12 8.43 -22.28 -11.78
C LYS A 12 7.32 -23.20 -11.26
N ARG A 13 6.90 -23.07 -10.01
CA ARG A 13 5.78 -23.83 -9.44
C ARG A 13 4.48 -23.12 -9.76
N ASN A 14 3.51 -23.80 -10.38
CA ASN A 14 2.22 -23.20 -10.75
C ASN A 14 1.49 -22.54 -9.56
N TRP A 15 1.69 -23.04 -8.35
CA TRP A 15 1.12 -22.42 -7.15
C TRP A 15 1.67 -21.03 -6.85
N PHE A 16 2.94 -20.74 -7.18
CA PHE A 16 3.56 -19.42 -6.98
C PHE A 16 2.86 -18.32 -7.80
N TRP A 17 2.46 -18.63 -9.03
CA TRP A 17 1.69 -17.71 -9.87
C TRP A 17 0.26 -17.54 -9.34
N ILE A 18 -0.38 -18.60 -8.85
CA ILE A 18 -1.69 -18.50 -8.18
C ILE A 18 -1.59 -17.64 -6.92
N THR A 19 -0.49 -17.70 -6.17
CA THR A 19 -0.29 -16.86 -4.97
C THR A 19 -0.10 -15.39 -5.34
N ILE A 20 0.71 -15.10 -6.36
CA ILE A 20 0.83 -13.75 -6.94
C ILE A 20 -0.53 -13.23 -7.39
N PHE A 21 -1.30 -13.99 -8.18
CA PHE A 21 -2.61 -13.56 -8.65
C PHE A 21 -3.68 -13.47 -7.54
N SER A 22 -3.54 -14.21 -6.43
CA SER A 22 -4.43 -14.05 -5.26
C SER A 22 -4.13 -12.79 -4.43
N ILE A 23 -2.88 -12.33 -4.46
CA ILE A 23 -2.45 -11.05 -3.86
C ILE A 23 -2.80 -9.89 -4.82
N PHE A 24 -2.73 -10.15 -6.12
CA PHE A 24 -3.28 -9.34 -7.20
C PHE A 24 -4.73 -9.75 -7.52
N ILE A 25 -5.61 -9.88 -6.50
CA ILE A 25 -6.96 -9.36 -6.72
C ILE A 25 -6.78 -7.85 -6.83
N ILE A 26 -6.31 -7.44 -8.01
CA ILE A 26 -6.75 -6.20 -8.59
C ILE A 26 -8.26 -6.36 -8.59
N VAL A 27 -8.95 -5.43 -7.95
CA VAL A 27 -10.26 -5.03 -8.42
C VAL A 27 -10.05 -4.50 -9.84
N SER A 28 -9.72 -5.37 -10.79
CA SER A 28 -9.75 -5.06 -12.21
C SER A 28 -11.11 -5.57 -12.66
N ALA A 29 -12.07 -4.66 -12.55
CA ALA A 29 -13.38 -4.68 -13.21
C ALA A 29 -14.18 -5.99 -13.11
N THR A 30 -14.88 -6.19 -11.98
CA THR A 30 -16.34 -6.41 -11.92
C THR A 30 -16.72 -6.81 -10.49
N THR A 31 -16.76 -5.84 -9.60
CA THR A 31 -17.75 -5.66 -8.52
C THR A 31 -17.20 -4.56 -7.63
N TYR A 32 -17.36 -3.32 -8.08
CA TYR A 32 -17.69 -2.26 -7.16
C TYR A 32 -18.97 -2.72 -6.45
N ILE A 33 -18.84 -3.33 -5.27
CA ILE A 33 -19.95 -3.31 -4.33
C ILE A 33 -20.00 -1.87 -3.87
N ALA A 34 -20.88 -1.12 -4.53
CA ALA A 34 -21.31 0.18 -4.12
C ALA A 34 -21.69 0.10 -2.63
N ASN A 35 -20.87 0.70 -1.78
CA ASN A 35 -21.32 1.20 -0.49
C ASN A 35 -21.45 2.72 -0.61
N PHE A 36 -22.25 3.15 -1.59
CA PHE A 36 -22.90 4.45 -1.55
C PHE A 36 -23.98 4.38 -0.46
N SER A 37 -23.59 4.76 0.75
CA SER A 37 -24.52 4.98 1.85
C SER A 37 -24.27 6.36 2.45
N PHE A 38 -24.97 7.35 1.87
CA PHE A 38 -25.46 8.57 2.52
C PHE A 38 -24.43 9.49 3.21
N TYR A 39 -23.81 10.38 2.44
CA TYR A 39 -23.50 11.72 2.94
C TYR A 39 -24.76 12.57 2.83
N LYS A 40 -25.53 12.62 3.91
CA LYS A 40 -26.49 13.69 4.12
C LYS A 40 -25.73 14.86 4.72
N ASP A 41 -25.66 15.91 3.92
CA ASP A 41 -25.25 17.27 4.23
C ASP A 41 -25.45 17.65 5.71
N GLN A 42 -24.35 17.99 6.39
CA GLN A 42 -24.33 18.95 7.49
C GLN A 42 -23.03 19.75 7.40
N ALA A 43 -23.10 20.83 6.63
CA ALA A 43 -22.20 21.96 6.77
C ALA A 43 -22.32 22.55 8.18
N ASP A 44 -21.28 22.40 9.00
CA ASP A 44 -21.09 23.25 10.17
C ASP A 44 -20.07 24.34 9.87
N LYS A 45 -20.59 25.58 9.83
CA LYS A 45 -19.81 26.81 9.84
C LYS A 45 -19.19 27.01 11.23
N ALA A 46 -17.87 27.17 11.33
CA ALA A 46 -17.25 28.02 12.36
C ALA A 46 -15.77 28.35 12.08
N THR A 47 -15.57 29.56 11.54
CA THR A 47 -14.67 30.62 12.01
C THR A 47 -13.17 30.37 12.27
N THR A 48 -12.36 31.04 11.43
CA THR A 48 -11.00 31.54 11.67
C THR A 48 -10.74 32.05 13.08
N THR A 49 -9.73 31.51 13.77
CA THR A 49 -8.89 32.34 14.67
C THR A 49 -7.44 31.85 14.66
N GLN A 50 -6.55 32.69 14.13
CA GLN A 50 -5.11 32.64 14.35
C GLN A 50 -4.83 33.19 15.76
N SER A 51 -4.09 32.48 16.61
CA SER A 51 -3.16 33.12 17.56
C SER A 51 -2.17 32.12 18.17
N LYS A 52 -0.91 32.57 18.23
CA LYS A 52 0.26 31.94 18.84
C LYS A 52 0.05 31.68 20.33
N ASN A 53 0.55 30.53 20.82
CA ASN A 53 1.45 30.52 21.98
C ASN A 53 2.28 29.22 22.02
N LEU A 54 3.58 29.43 22.22
CA LEU A 54 4.60 28.43 22.46
C LEU A 54 4.34 27.75 23.80
N THR A 55 4.30 26.42 23.81
CA THR A 55 4.83 25.62 24.92
C THR A 55 5.29 24.29 24.34
N GLU A 56 6.61 24.09 24.34
CA GLU A 56 7.25 22.82 23.99
C GLU A 56 6.76 21.72 24.93
N LYS A 57 5.78 20.96 24.47
CA LYS A 57 5.52 19.63 25.02
C LYS A 57 6.50 18.69 24.31
N LYS A 58 7.48 18.15 25.03
CA LYS A 58 8.21 16.96 24.57
C LYS A 58 7.17 15.86 24.39
N MET A 59 6.70 15.71 23.17
CA MET A 59 5.79 14.66 22.76
C MET A 59 6.70 13.47 22.45
N ASP A 60 6.74 12.49 23.36
CA ASP A 60 6.99 11.11 22.94
C ASP A 60 5.83 10.76 22.01
N SER A 61 5.96 11.15 20.74
CA SER A 61 4.95 10.88 19.73
C SER A 61 5.11 9.41 19.36
N ASP A 62 4.19 8.58 19.83
CA ASP A 62 3.99 7.25 19.24
C ASP A 62 4.00 7.38 17.70
N PRO A 63 4.83 6.61 16.97
CA PRO A 63 4.95 6.76 15.54
C PRO A 63 3.59 6.66 14.84
N SER A 64 3.41 7.40 13.75
CA SER A 64 2.17 7.32 12.98
C SER A 64 1.95 5.89 12.44
N LEU A 65 0.71 5.55 12.10
CA LEU A 65 0.39 4.27 11.47
C LEU A 65 1.24 4.02 10.21
N VAL A 66 1.44 5.06 9.39
CA VAL A 66 2.25 5.00 8.17
C VAL A 66 3.72 4.75 8.51
N ASP A 67 4.26 5.39 9.55
CA ASP A 67 5.64 5.15 10.00
C ASP A 67 5.83 3.73 10.52
N LYS A 68 4.87 3.24 11.33
CA LYS A 68 4.81 1.86 11.81
C LYS A 68 4.81 0.91 10.61
N TYR A 69 3.89 1.08 9.66
CA TYR A 69 3.82 0.27 8.43
C TYR A 69 5.14 0.30 7.65
N ASN A 70 5.73 1.48 7.44
CA ASN A 70 6.96 1.64 6.67
C ASN A 70 8.15 0.94 7.31
N SER A 71 8.20 0.85 8.64
CA SER A 71 9.26 0.13 9.36
C SER A 71 9.23 -1.39 9.18
N ILE A 72 8.10 -1.97 8.75
CA ILE A 72 7.96 -3.42 8.56
C ILE A 72 8.85 -3.89 7.42
N LYS A 73 9.71 -4.86 7.72
CA LYS A 73 10.58 -5.52 6.72
C LYS A 73 9.85 -6.71 6.11
N THR A 74 10.14 -7.03 4.85
CA THR A 74 9.61 -8.20 4.11
C THR A 74 10.75 -9.10 3.61
N GLY A 75 10.41 -10.28 3.09
CA GLY A 75 11.34 -11.23 2.47
C GLY A 75 12.28 -11.89 3.49
N LYS A 76 13.56 -12.05 3.13
CA LYS A 76 14.56 -12.75 3.99
C LYS A 76 14.73 -12.09 5.38
N LYS A 77 14.49 -10.78 5.48
CA LYS A 77 14.58 -10.02 6.74
C LYS A 77 13.18 -9.71 7.31
N GLY A 78 12.16 -10.43 6.87
CA GLY A 78 10.77 -10.26 7.28
C GLY A 78 10.61 -10.31 8.80
N PHE A 79 9.72 -9.45 9.30
CA PHE A 79 9.30 -9.50 10.70
C PHE A 79 8.44 -10.75 10.96
N SER A 80 8.44 -11.22 12.20
CA SER A 80 7.54 -12.28 12.63
C SER A 80 6.13 -11.74 12.83
N LYS A 81 5.16 -12.65 12.92
CA LYS A 81 3.76 -12.32 13.24
C LYS A 81 3.67 -11.51 14.52
N ASP A 82 4.29 -12.00 15.60
CA ASP A 82 4.26 -11.37 16.93
C ASP A 82 4.82 -9.95 16.90
N LYS A 83 5.93 -9.74 16.18
CA LYS A 83 6.56 -8.42 16.06
C LYS A 83 5.68 -7.41 15.32
N ILE A 84 4.89 -7.87 14.34
CA ILE A 84 3.96 -7.00 13.63
C ILE A 84 2.74 -6.70 14.49
N VAL A 85 2.24 -7.66 15.27
CA VAL A 85 1.16 -7.45 16.23
C VAL A 85 1.58 -6.50 17.36
N GLU A 86 2.82 -6.57 17.83
CA GLU A 86 3.38 -5.60 18.77
C GLU A 86 3.39 -4.18 18.19
N LEU A 87 3.65 -4.05 16.88
CA LEU A 87 3.79 -2.76 16.20
C LEU A 87 2.46 -2.13 15.78
N LEU A 88 1.52 -2.94 15.25
CA LEU A 88 0.25 -2.48 14.68
C LEU A 88 -0.96 -2.80 15.58
N GLY A 89 -0.77 -3.52 16.68
CA GLY A 89 -1.86 -4.08 17.48
C GLY A 89 -2.46 -5.33 16.86
N GLN A 90 -3.59 -5.79 17.42
CA GLN A 90 -4.27 -7.00 16.96
C GLN A 90 -4.95 -6.79 15.59
N PRO A 91 -4.83 -7.75 14.66
CA PRO A 91 -5.50 -7.66 13.38
C PRO A 91 -7.02 -7.85 13.53
N THR A 92 -7.78 -7.17 12.69
CA THR A 92 -9.24 -7.34 12.57
C THR A 92 -9.60 -8.70 11.98
N THR A 93 -8.76 -9.24 11.09
CA THR A 93 -9.01 -10.52 10.42
C THR A 93 -7.73 -11.29 10.21
N THR A 94 -7.80 -12.62 10.37
CA THR A 94 -6.74 -13.56 10.04
C THR A 94 -7.26 -14.54 9.01
N GLN A 95 -6.51 -14.70 7.91
CA GLN A 95 -6.76 -15.73 6.90
C GLN A 95 -5.58 -16.70 6.91
N GLN A 96 -5.86 -18.00 6.80
CA GLN A 96 -4.82 -19.02 6.68
C GLN A 96 -5.12 -19.91 5.48
N LEU A 97 -4.13 -20.04 4.59
CA LEU A 97 -4.14 -20.97 3.48
C LEU A 97 -3.24 -22.14 3.84
N ASP A 98 -3.77 -23.35 3.68
CA ASP A 98 -3.11 -24.63 3.96
C ASP A 98 -2.83 -24.88 5.47
N VAL A 99 -2.98 -26.14 5.88
CA VAL A 99 -2.72 -26.60 7.25
C VAL A 99 -1.25 -27.04 7.39
N ASN A 100 -0.63 -27.52 6.31
CA ASN A 100 0.69 -28.15 6.35
C ASN A 100 1.84 -27.16 6.15
N ASN A 101 1.65 -26.13 5.32
CA ASN A 101 2.61 -25.02 5.19
C ASN A 101 1.84 -23.70 5.18
N PRO A 102 1.40 -23.23 6.36
CA PRO A 102 0.42 -22.18 6.45
C PRO A 102 0.99 -20.88 5.89
N ILE A 103 0.38 -20.40 4.80
CA ILE A 103 0.45 -18.98 4.45
C ILE A 103 -0.61 -18.30 5.31
N THR A 104 -0.19 -17.36 6.16
CA THR A 104 -1.14 -16.56 6.95
C THR A 104 -1.17 -15.14 6.39
N THR A 105 -2.35 -14.57 6.23
CA THR A 105 -2.53 -13.12 6.00
C THR A 105 -3.23 -12.51 7.20
N LEU A 106 -2.62 -11.48 7.78
CA LEU A 106 -3.22 -10.65 8.81
C LEU A 106 -3.71 -9.35 8.18
N ILE A 107 -4.90 -8.90 8.59
CA ILE A 107 -5.58 -7.74 8.04
C ILE A 107 -6.03 -6.81 9.17
N TRP A 108 -5.65 -5.55 9.08
CA TRP A 108 -6.13 -4.46 9.94
C TRP A 108 -7.02 -3.55 9.10
N LYS A 109 -8.24 -3.31 9.56
CA LYS A 109 -9.20 -2.39 8.93
C LYS A 109 -9.52 -1.25 9.90
N GLY A 110 -9.51 -0.01 9.41
CA GLY A 110 -10.01 1.14 10.17
C GLY A 110 -9.16 1.50 11.40
N THR A 111 -7.84 1.41 11.29
CA THR A 111 -6.89 1.77 12.36
C THR A 111 -6.83 3.27 12.57
N ASP A 112 -7.06 3.71 13.81
CA ASP A 112 -6.88 5.04 14.44
C ASP A 112 -7.36 6.32 13.75
N ASN A 113 -7.72 6.33 12.45
CA ASN A 113 -8.42 7.41 11.76
C ASN A 113 -8.67 7.01 10.29
N GLN A 114 -9.90 6.62 9.94
CA GLN A 114 -10.38 6.54 8.55
C GLN A 114 -9.97 5.27 7.78
N ASN A 115 -10.50 5.15 6.55
CA ASN A 115 -10.73 3.94 5.73
C ASN A 115 -9.47 3.15 5.28
N VAL A 116 -8.40 3.16 6.07
CA VAL A 116 -7.15 2.49 5.77
C VAL A 116 -7.26 0.98 6.02
N THR A 117 -6.72 0.21 5.09
CA THR A 117 -6.54 -1.24 5.24
C THR A 117 -5.07 -1.60 5.12
N ILE A 118 -4.55 -2.32 6.11
CA ILE A 118 -3.21 -2.93 6.06
C ILE A 118 -3.37 -4.44 5.93
N GLN A 119 -2.64 -5.05 5.00
CA GLN A 119 -2.54 -6.51 4.88
C GLN A 119 -1.09 -6.94 4.90
N ILE A 120 -0.77 -7.94 5.71
CA ILE A 120 0.56 -8.54 5.77
C ILE A 120 0.46 -10.05 5.60
N THR A 121 1.15 -10.59 4.60
CA THR A 121 1.22 -12.03 4.35
C THR A 121 2.51 -12.61 4.89
N PHE A 122 2.40 -13.79 5.47
CA PHE A 122 3.46 -14.52 6.14
C PHE A 122 3.60 -15.91 5.56
N GLU A 123 4.85 -16.34 5.38
CA GLU A 123 5.22 -17.73 5.16
C GLU A 123 6.26 -18.11 6.22
N LYS A 124 6.10 -19.27 6.87
CA LYS A 124 7.04 -19.76 7.92
C LYS A 124 7.34 -18.70 8.99
N ASN A 125 6.31 -17.99 9.44
CA ASN A 125 6.39 -16.89 10.42
C ASN A 125 7.33 -15.73 10.00
N LYS A 126 7.45 -15.45 8.71
CA LYS A 126 8.16 -14.30 8.16
C LYS A 126 7.26 -13.56 7.18
N SER A 127 7.15 -12.25 7.32
CA SER A 127 6.42 -11.41 6.37
C SER A 127 7.06 -11.48 4.98
N THR A 128 6.28 -11.86 3.99
CA THR A 128 6.70 -12.01 2.58
C THR A 128 6.16 -10.87 1.71
N SER A 129 4.99 -10.35 2.05
CA SER A 129 4.42 -9.16 1.43
C SER A 129 3.67 -8.29 2.43
N LYS A 130 3.51 -7.02 2.09
CA LYS A 130 2.68 -6.05 2.80
C LYS A 130 1.98 -5.10 1.84
N SER A 131 0.80 -4.62 2.20
CA SER A 131 0.11 -3.52 1.54
C SER A 131 -0.54 -2.59 2.56
N ILE A 132 -0.64 -1.33 2.20
CA ILE A 132 -1.47 -0.31 2.84
C ILE A 132 -2.28 0.37 1.75
N GLN A 133 -3.58 0.53 2.01
CA GLN A 133 -4.55 1.05 1.05
C GLN A 133 -5.49 2.05 1.72
N GLY A 134 -6.04 2.97 0.93
CA GLY A 134 -7.03 3.95 1.38
C GLY A 134 -6.43 5.08 2.21
N LEU A 135 -5.18 5.46 1.93
CA LEU A 135 -4.59 6.65 2.55
C LEU A 135 -5.24 7.89 1.95
N ASP A 136 -5.73 8.76 2.82
CA ASP A 136 -6.23 10.07 2.42
C ASP A 136 -5.04 11.03 2.23
N ILE A 137 -4.68 11.28 0.97
CA ILE A 137 -3.56 12.15 0.61
C ILE A 137 -4.10 13.50 0.13
N ASP A 138 -3.93 14.53 0.96
CA ASP A 138 -4.23 15.92 0.57
C ASP A 138 -3.20 16.43 -0.45
N ARG A 139 -3.46 16.16 -1.74
CA ARG A 139 -2.62 16.61 -2.83
C ARG A 139 -2.97 18.04 -3.22
N LYS A 140 -1.97 18.92 -3.12
CA LYS A 140 -2.09 20.32 -3.58
C LYS A 140 -2.36 20.49 -5.08
N LYS A 141 -2.10 19.46 -5.89
CA LYS A 141 -2.28 19.48 -7.34
C LYS A 141 -2.74 18.12 -7.84
N MET A 142 -3.63 18.16 -8.82
CA MET A 142 -4.03 16.99 -9.59
C MET A 142 -2.86 16.45 -10.40
N LEU A 143 -2.66 15.13 -10.38
CA LEU A 143 -1.64 14.45 -11.18
C LEU A 143 -2.10 14.32 -12.63
N THR A 144 -1.17 14.51 -13.56
CA THR A 144 -1.44 14.49 -15.01
C THR A 144 -0.43 13.61 -15.75
N SER A 145 -0.72 13.29 -17.01
CA SER A 145 0.24 12.58 -17.88
C SER A 145 1.56 13.35 -18.01
N LYS A 146 1.52 14.68 -17.93
CA LYS A 146 2.73 15.51 -17.93
C LYS A 146 3.61 15.30 -16.70
N ASP A 147 3.03 15.01 -15.54
CA ASP A 147 3.81 14.71 -14.34
C ASP A 147 4.46 13.32 -14.44
N LEU A 148 3.72 12.31 -14.92
CA LEU A 148 4.28 10.96 -15.12
C LEU A 148 5.41 10.94 -16.17
N ASN A 149 5.29 11.77 -17.22
CA ASN A 149 6.31 11.90 -18.26
C ASN A 149 7.63 12.53 -17.78
N LYS A 150 7.67 13.13 -16.59
CA LYS A 150 8.92 13.63 -15.96
C LYS A 150 9.76 12.51 -15.32
N LEU A 151 9.18 11.32 -15.21
CA LEU A 151 9.83 10.12 -14.68
C LEU A 151 10.23 9.19 -15.81
N GLN A 152 11.26 8.37 -15.59
CA GLN A 152 11.67 7.31 -16.51
C GLN A 152 12.09 6.05 -15.74
N VAL A 153 12.10 4.91 -16.42
CA VAL A 153 12.68 3.67 -15.87
C VAL A 153 14.13 3.96 -15.44
N GLY A 154 14.51 3.46 -14.27
CA GLY A 154 15.79 3.74 -13.62
C GLY A 154 15.78 4.92 -12.64
N ASP A 155 14.78 5.80 -12.67
CA ASP A 155 14.66 6.88 -11.69
C ASP A 155 14.49 6.32 -10.27
N SER A 156 14.96 7.06 -9.27
CA SER A 156 14.92 6.60 -7.88
C SER A 156 13.53 6.70 -7.24
N TYR A 157 13.27 5.94 -6.18
CA TYR A 157 12.08 6.11 -5.33
C TYR A 157 11.89 7.56 -4.88
N LYS A 158 12.97 8.20 -4.41
CA LYS A 158 12.94 9.61 -4.00
C LYS A 158 12.52 10.55 -5.14
N ARG A 159 12.95 10.26 -6.37
CA ARG A 159 12.55 11.04 -7.55
C ARG A 159 11.05 10.89 -7.83
N VAL A 160 10.48 9.72 -7.63
CA VAL A 160 9.03 9.48 -7.74
C VAL A 160 8.27 10.33 -6.72
N ILE A 161 8.61 10.21 -5.43
CA ILE A 161 7.93 10.97 -4.36
C ILE A 161 8.08 12.48 -4.56
N ASN A 162 9.25 12.97 -4.98
CA ASN A 162 9.43 14.39 -5.27
C ASN A 162 8.58 14.90 -6.46
N THR A 163 8.18 14.01 -7.37
CA THR A 163 7.46 14.37 -8.61
C THR A 163 5.95 14.22 -8.45
N LEU A 164 5.51 13.10 -7.86
CA LEU A 164 4.11 12.71 -7.74
C LEU A 164 3.54 12.89 -6.32
N GLY A 165 4.39 13.12 -5.33
CA GLY A 165 3.98 13.11 -3.92
C GLY A 165 3.84 11.69 -3.35
N ASP A 166 3.17 11.61 -2.21
CA ASP A 166 2.86 10.34 -1.56
C ASP A 166 1.74 9.60 -2.32
N PRO A 167 1.82 8.26 -2.43
CA PRO A 167 0.78 7.45 -3.07
C PRO A 167 -0.42 7.21 -2.13
N ASP A 168 -1.60 6.95 -2.70
CA ASP A 168 -2.82 6.59 -1.97
C ASP A 168 -2.73 5.17 -1.43
N ASP A 169 -2.15 4.28 -2.26
CA ASP A 169 -1.90 2.89 -1.90
C ASP A 169 -0.48 2.49 -2.25
N TYR A 170 0.09 1.61 -1.45
CA TYR A 170 1.34 0.97 -1.83
C TYR A 170 1.57 -0.38 -1.16
N SER A 171 2.30 -1.22 -1.87
CA SER A 171 2.66 -2.55 -1.42
C SER A 171 4.15 -2.81 -1.57
N ASP A 172 4.63 -3.83 -0.86
CA ASP A 172 5.96 -4.40 -1.02
C ASP A 172 5.80 -5.92 -1.06
N THR A 173 6.10 -6.52 -2.20
CA THR A 173 6.07 -7.97 -2.39
C THR A 173 7.46 -8.41 -2.82
N ASN A 174 8.16 -9.12 -1.92
CA ASN A 174 9.52 -9.60 -2.17
C ASN A 174 10.51 -8.51 -2.64
N GLY A 175 10.38 -7.28 -2.14
CA GLY A 175 11.26 -6.16 -2.49
C GLY A 175 10.91 -5.43 -3.79
N ILE A 176 9.81 -5.81 -4.44
CA ILE A 176 9.17 -4.99 -5.46
C ILE A 176 8.11 -4.15 -4.77
N LYS A 177 8.28 -2.83 -4.81
CA LYS A 177 7.30 -1.87 -4.32
C LYS A 177 6.38 -1.44 -5.45
N THR A 178 5.08 -1.50 -5.23
CA THR A 178 4.09 -0.94 -6.16
C THR A 178 3.47 0.28 -5.49
N LEU A 179 3.55 1.43 -6.13
CA LEU A 179 2.93 2.68 -5.71
C LEU A 179 1.74 2.95 -6.64
N THR A 180 0.57 3.16 -6.07
CA THR A 180 -0.64 3.52 -6.82
C THR A 180 -1.04 4.94 -6.43
N TYR A 181 -1.33 5.74 -7.44
CA TYR A 181 -1.87 7.07 -7.29
C TYR A 181 -3.23 7.11 -7.97
N GLU A 182 -4.27 7.44 -7.22
CA GLU A 182 -5.57 7.79 -7.75
C GLU A 182 -5.56 9.27 -8.09
N SER A 183 -6.12 9.63 -9.24
CA SER A 183 -6.24 11.02 -9.62
C SER A 183 -7.56 11.59 -9.12
N ASP A 184 -7.48 12.79 -8.53
CA ASP A 184 -8.63 13.64 -8.21
C ASP A 184 -9.43 14.07 -9.47
N LEU A 185 -9.05 13.62 -10.67
CA LEU A 185 -9.87 13.73 -11.89
C LEU A 185 -11.28 13.18 -11.68
N SER A 186 -11.49 12.22 -10.78
CA SER A 186 -12.82 11.71 -10.40
C SER A 186 -13.74 12.78 -9.80
N GLU A 187 -13.18 13.85 -9.21
CA GLU A 187 -13.95 15.00 -8.69
C GLU A 187 -14.53 15.88 -9.81
N ILE A 188 -13.89 15.86 -10.99
CA ILE A 188 -14.23 16.68 -12.15
C ILE A 188 -14.97 15.85 -13.21
N ASP A 189 -14.66 14.56 -13.31
CA ASP A 189 -15.26 13.57 -14.20
C ASP A 189 -15.39 12.24 -13.45
N GLN A 190 -16.57 11.96 -12.88
CA GLN A 190 -16.84 10.75 -12.09
C GLN A 190 -16.72 9.44 -12.89
N THR A 191 -16.55 9.50 -14.21
CA THR A 191 -16.27 8.33 -15.06
C THR A 191 -14.77 8.07 -15.23
N SER A 192 -13.93 8.99 -14.76
CA SER A 192 -12.48 8.93 -14.85
C SER A 192 -11.90 8.10 -13.70
N ASP A 193 -11.82 6.79 -13.89
CA ASP A 193 -10.94 5.90 -13.12
C ASP A 193 -9.48 6.12 -13.57
N ALA A 194 -8.96 7.31 -13.25
CA ALA A 194 -7.63 7.74 -13.65
C ALA A 194 -6.62 7.36 -12.56
N MET A 195 -5.63 6.57 -12.96
CA MET A 195 -4.63 6.06 -12.02
C MET A 195 -3.22 6.07 -12.63
N ILE A 196 -2.23 6.15 -11.76
CA ILE A 196 -0.82 5.90 -12.06
C ILE A 196 -0.36 4.73 -11.19
N ARG A 197 0.37 3.78 -11.80
CA ARG A 197 1.06 2.70 -11.10
C ARG A 197 2.55 2.75 -11.40
N ILE A 198 3.37 2.78 -10.35
CA ILE A 198 4.83 2.75 -10.45
C ILE A 198 5.35 1.53 -9.71
N GLU A 199 6.14 0.69 -10.39
CA GLU A 199 6.84 -0.41 -9.74
C GLU A 199 8.31 -0.07 -9.56
N ILE A 200 8.83 -0.36 -8.37
CA ILE A 200 10.18 0.00 -7.94
C ILE A 200 10.85 -1.24 -7.38
N SER A 201 12.06 -1.53 -7.87
CA SER A 201 12.93 -2.56 -7.31
C SER A 201 14.33 -2.00 -7.14
N ASN A 202 15.02 -2.39 -6.06
CA ASN A 202 16.36 -1.90 -5.75
C ASN A 202 16.48 -0.37 -5.82
N ASN A 203 15.48 0.34 -5.30
CA ASN A 203 15.39 1.81 -5.28
C ASN A 203 15.27 2.46 -6.68
N GLN A 204 14.91 1.71 -7.72
CA GLN A 204 14.76 2.22 -9.09
C GLN A 204 13.40 1.83 -9.69
N ILE A 205 12.81 2.72 -10.49
CA ILE A 205 11.63 2.42 -11.29
C ILE A 205 11.96 1.30 -12.27
N ILE A 206 11.17 0.23 -12.26
CA ILE A 206 11.26 -0.87 -13.23
C ILE A 206 10.08 -0.86 -14.21
N ASN A 207 8.93 -0.31 -13.80
CA ASN A 207 7.75 -0.18 -14.64
C ASN A 207 6.93 1.05 -14.25
N LYS A 208 6.22 1.61 -15.24
CA LYS A 208 5.26 2.69 -15.05
C LYS A 208 4.05 2.43 -15.93
N GLU A 209 2.87 2.66 -15.39
CA GLU A 209 1.61 2.48 -16.08
C GLU A 209 0.67 3.63 -15.73
N GLN A 210 -0.18 4.02 -16.67
CA GLN A 210 -1.29 4.94 -16.43
C GLN A 210 -2.56 4.42 -17.09
N GLN A 211 -3.69 4.77 -16.49
CA GLN A 211 -5.03 4.53 -17.02
C GLN A 211 -5.79 5.84 -16.95
N ASN A 212 -6.54 6.20 -18.01
CA ASN A 212 -7.42 7.37 -18.12
C ASN A 212 -6.81 8.74 -17.72
N LEU A 213 -5.50 8.80 -17.50
CA LEU A 213 -4.78 10.01 -17.10
C LEU A 213 -4.60 10.93 -18.30
N LYS A 214 -4.96 12.21 -18.14
CA LYS A 214 -4.85 13.24 -19.18
C LYS A 214 -3.67 14.18 -18.92
#